data_AF-A0A4Q2Y5U4-F1
#
_entry.id   AF-A0A4Q2Y5U4-F1
#
_cell.length_a   1.000
_cell.length_b   1.000
_cell.length_c   1.000
_cell.angle_alpha   90.00
_cell.angle_beta   90.00
_cell.angle_gamma   90.00
#
_symmetry.space_group_name_H-M   'P 1'
#
loop_
_entity.id
_entity.type
_entity.pdbx_description
1 polymer ?
#
loop_
_entity_poly.entity_id
_entity_poly.type
_entity_poly.pdbx_seq_one_letter_code
_entity_poly.pdbx_strand_id
1 'polypeptide(L)' 'MPPPDELAMQRQRTGWQKLKLDRAARTVELTVPRMRLDLGGVAKGYVADEVLKALAQN' A
#
# COMPACT_ATOMS: atom_id res chain seq x y z
N MET A 1 -4.49 23.30 -8.99
CA MET A 1 -3.64 22.08 -9.08
C MET A 1 -2.33 22.33 -8.35
N PRO A 2 -1.66 21.30 -7.81
CA PRO A 2 -0.32 21.45 -7.25
C PRO A 2 0.71 21.91 -8.30
N PRO A 3 1.80 22.61 -7.92
CA PRO A 3 2.87 23.00 -8.82
C PRO A 3 3.55 21.80 -9.52
N PRO A 4 4.00 21.94 -10.78
CA PRO A 4 4.66 20.85 -11.52
C PRO A 4 5.89 20.27 -10.81
N ASP A 5 6.71 21.12 -10.17
CA ASP A 5 7.92 20.70 -9.47
C ASP A 5 7.60 19.87 -8.23
N GLU A 6 6.53 20.23 -7.50
CA GLU A 6 6.05 19.46 -6.37
C GLU A 6 5.58 18.08 -6.83
N LEU A 7 4.81 18.01 -7.92
CA LEU A 7 4.37 16.74 -8.51
C LEU A 7 5.55 15.88 -8.96
N ALA A 8 6.57 16.47 -9.60
CA ALA A 8 7.77 15.77 -10.02
C ALA A 8 8.51 15.16 -8.82
N MET A 9 8.66 15.91 -7.73
CA MET A 9 9.29 15.42 -6.50
C MET A 9 8.48 14.29 -5.85
N GLN A 10 7.14 14.38 -5.81
CA GLN A 10 6.32 13.31 -5.23
C GLN A 10 6.33 12.04 -6.09
N ARG A 11 6.32 12.17 -7.42
CA ARG A 11 6.41 11.03 -8.34
C ARG A 11 7.66 10.18 -8.13
N GLN A 12 8.77 10.80 -7.73
CA GLN A 12 10.00 10.07 -7.38
C GLN A 12 9.82 9.11 -6.19
N ARG A 13 8.81 9.30 -5.34
CA ARG A 13 8.51 8.45 -4.19
C ARG A 13 7.39 7.44 -4.46
N THR A 14 6.79 7.47 -5.64
CA THR A 14 5.72 6.57 -6.04
C THR A 14 6.27 5.39 -6.85
N GLY A 15 5.60 4.24 -6.77
CA GLY A 15 5.91 3.02 -7.53
C GLY A 15 5.92 1.78 -6.65
N TRP A 16 5.12 0.77 -6.99
CA TRP A 16 5.00 -0.47 -6.21
C TRP A 16 6.31 -1.28 -6.18
N GLN A 17 7.17 -1.11 -7.19
CA GLN A 17 8.48 -1.74 -7.28
C GLN A 17 9.44 -1.30 -6.15
N LYS A 18 9.12 -0.18 -5.47
CA LYS A 18 9.87 0.34 -4.32
C LYS A 18 9.40 -0.25 -2.99
N LEU A 19 8.51 -1.23 -3.03
CA LEU A 19 8.03 -1.98 -1.88
C LEU A 19 8.61 -3.39 -1.93
N LYS A 20 9.32 -3.79 -0.87
CA LYS A 20 9.79 -5.17 -0.71
C LYS A 20 8.94 -5.88 0.33
N LEU A 21 8.54 -7.10 0.00
CA LEU A 21 7.80 -7.99 0.87
C LEU A 21 8.71 -9.14 1.30
N ASP A 22 8.89 -9.31 2.59
CA ASP A 22 9.46 -10.54 3.14
C ASP A 22 8.32 -11.41 3.68
N ARG A 23 8.04 -12.50 2.98
CA ARG A 23 6.96 -13.42 3.34
C ARG A 23 7.29 -14.23 4.61
N ALA A 24 8.56 -14.58 4.80
CA ALA A 24 8.98 -15.39 5.94
C ALA A 24 8.94 -14.56 7.22
N ALA A 25 9.50 -13.35 7.18
CA ALA A 25 9.51 -12.43 8.32
C ALA A 25 8.16 -11.69 8.50
N ARG A 26 7.26 -11.73 7.51
CA ARG A 26 6.01 -10.96 7.45
C ARG A 26 6.24 -9.46 7.61
N THR A 27 7.27 -8.93 6.97
CA THR A 27 7.64 -7.51 7.02
C THR A 27 7.52 -6.85 5.65
N VAL A 28 7.41 -5.52 5.69
CA VAL A 28 7.36 -4.66 4.50
C VAL A 28 8.41 -3.58 4.64
N GLU A 29 9.20 -3.38 3.58
CA GLU A 29 10.18 -2.29 3.48
C GLU A 29 9.74 -1.30 2.40
N LEU A 30 9.69 -0.01 2.76
CA LEU A 30 9.58 1.09 1.80
C LEU A 30 10.99 1.58 1.46
N THR A 31 11.48 1.31 0.25
CA THR A 31 12.89 1.52 -0.10
C THR A 31 13.25 2.98 -0.39
N VAL A 32 12.25 3.88 -0.41
CA VAL A 32 12.44 5.30 -0.66
C VAL A 32 12.05 6.13 0.57
N PRO A 33 12.95 7.01 1.08
CA PRO A 33 12.64 7.87 2.21
C PRO A 33 11.39 8.72 1.97
N ARG A 34 10.56 8.85 3.01
CA ARG A 34 9.30 9.62 3.00
C ARG A 34 8.25 9.11 2.00
N MET A 35 8.41 7.90 1.46
CA MET A 35 7.33 7.19 0.77
C MET A 35 6.20 6.86 1.77
N ARG A 36 4.96 6.81 1.27
CA ARG A 36 3.79 6.40 2.05
C ARG A 36 3.08 5.27 1.34
N LEU A 37 2.57 4.32 2.10
CA LEU A 37 1.72 3.26 1.60
C LEU A 37 0.26 3.72 1.72
N ASP A 38 -0.49 3.57 0.63
CA ASP A 38 -1.94 3.79 0.59
C ASP A 38 -2.60 2.52 0.05
N LEU A 39 -3.54 1.97 0.83
CA LEU A 39 -4.26 0.74 0.51
C LEU A 39 -5.71 1.02 0.11
N GLY A 40 -6.14 2.29 -0.02
CA GLY A 40 -7.53 2.66 -0.28
C GLY A 40 -8.14 2.01 -1.53
N GLY A 41 -7.31 1.72 -2.55
CA GLY A 41 -7.74 1.05 -3.78
C GLY A 41 -8.09 -0.44 -3.63
N VAL A 42 -7.61 -1.11 -2.57
CA VAL A 42 -7.81 -2.57 -2.37
C VAL A 42 -8.39 -2.93 -1.00
N ALA A 43 -8.31 -2.04 -0.02
CA ALA A 43 -8.66 -2.33 1.37
C ALA A 43 -10.11 -2.81 1.56
N LYS A 44 -11.07 -2.22 0.83
CA LYS A 44 -12.48 -2.59 0.97
C LYS A 44 -12.78 -4.02 0.53
N GLY A 45 -12.13 -4.50 -0.53
CA GLY A 45 -12.27 -5.88 -0.98
C GLY A 45 -11.75 -6.86 0.07
N TYR A 46 -10.55 -6.59 0.60
CA TYR A 46 -9.98 -7.38 1.70
C TYR A 46 -10.90 -7.42 2.93
N VAL A 47 -11.46 -6.27 3.34
CA VAL A 47 -12.42 -6.22 4.45
C VAL A 47 -13.65 -7.08 4.17
N ALA A 48 -14.21 -7.02 2.96
CA ALA A 48 -15.37 -7.84 2.58
C ALA A 48 -15.02 -9.34 2.66
N ASP A 49 -13.85 -9.74 2.17
CA ASP A 49 -13.38 -11.13 2.24
C ASP A 49 -13.22 -11.61 3.70
N GLU A 50 -12.64 -10.78 4.58
CA GLU A 50 -12.51 -11.12 6.00
C GLU A 50 -13.86 -11.21 6.71
N VAL A 51 -14.82 -10.34 6.37
CA VAL A 51 -16.20 -10.41 6.90
C VAL A 51 -16.88 -11.71 6.49
N LEU A 52 -16.78 -12.12 5.23
CA LEU A 52 -17.36 -13.38 4.76
C LEU A 52 -16.76 -14.60 5.48
N LYS A 53 -15.43 -14.60 5.70
CA LYS A 53 -14.76 -15.67 6.46
C LYS A 53 -15.26 -15.74 7.91
N ALA A 54 -15.42 -14.59 8.57
CA ALA A 54 -15.90 -14.55 9.96
C ALA A 54 -17.35 -15.05 10.08
N LEU A 55 -18.22 -14.71 9.11
CA LEU A 55 -19.60 -15.20 9.09
C LEU A 55 -19.69 -16.70 8.82
N ALA A 56 -18.82 -17.25 7.98
CA ALA A 56 -18.79 -18.69 7.68
C ALA A 56 -18.26 -19.58 8.82
N GLN A 57 -17.72 -18.99 9.88
CA GLN A 57 -17.16 -19.72 11.04
C GLN A 57 -18.17 -19.87 12.21
N ASN A 58 -19.41 -19.41 12.04
CA ASN A 58 -20.50 -19.56 13.01
C ASN A 58 -21.55 -20.58 12.55
#